data_AF-A0A800DU97-F1
#
_entry.id   AF-A0A800DU97-F1
#
_cell.length_a   1.000
_cell.length_b   1.000
_cell.length_c   1.000
_cell.angle_alpha   90.00
_cell.angle_beta   90.00
_cell.angle_gamma   90.00
#
_symmetry.space_group_name_H-M   'P 1'
#
loop_
_entity.id
_entity.type
_entity.pdbx_description
1 polymer ?
#
loop_
_entity_poly.entity_id
_entity_poly.type
_entity_poly.pdbx_seq_one_letter_code
_entity_poly.pdbx_strand_id
1 'polypeptide(L)'
;MGLDKLIKNYKKFKKEYFEENRKLFLDLVKKGQNPKALFIGCSDSRVIPNLITKSDPGDLFVLRNVGNFVPPFKADLEFHATAAAIEYAVSVLKVENIIVCGHSYCGACESLYKEIPDELELIHIKKWLEIGYPAKDIALREVGEKE
;
A
#
# COMPACT_ATOMS: atom_id res chain seq x y z
N MET A 1 14.13 -16.04 0.68
CA MET A 1 14.16 -16.14 2.15
C MET A 1 13.18 -17.23 2.56
N GLY A 2 13.61 -18.23 3.34
CA GLY A 2 12.72 -19.32 3.78
C GLY A 2 11.88 -18.97 5.01
N LEU A 3 10.82 -19.76 5.25
CA LEU A 3 9.91 -19.61 6.39
C LEU A 3 10.65 -19.63 7.74
N ASP A 4 11.65 -20.49 7.90
CA ASP A 4 12.45 -20.57 9.13
C ASP A 4 13.13 -19.26 9.51
N LYS A 5 13.60 -18.52 8.50
CA LYS A 5 14.23 -17.21 8.72
C LYS A 5 13.19 -16.18 9.15
N LEU A 6 11.96 -16.22 8.60
CA LEU A 6 10.87 -15.36 9.06
C LEU A 6 10.51 -15.63 10.53
N ILE A 7 10.38 -16.90 10.90
CA ILE A 7 10.09 -17.30 12.29
C ILE A 7 11.22 -16.85 13.23
N LYS A 8 12.48 -17.05 12.83
CA LYS A 8 13.65 -16.60 13.60
C LYS A 8 13.64 -15.07 13.78
N ASN A 9 13.38 -14.33 12.72
CA ASN A 9 13.34 -12.87 12.76
C ASN A 9 12.19 -12.33 13.61
N TYR A 10 11.01 -12.98 13.58
CA TYR A 10 9.90 -12.63 14.47
C TYR A 10 10.27 -12.85 15.94
N LYS A 11 10.92 -13.98 16.28
CA LYS A 11 11.41 -14.22 17.65
C LYS A 11 12.42 -13.14 18.08
N LYS A 12 13.25 -12.66 17.15
CA LYS A 12 14.20 -11.56 17.38
C LYS A 12 13.46 -10.24 17.63
N PHE A 13 12.51 -9.86 16.77
CA PHE A 13 11.64 -8.70 16.95
C PHE A 13 10.99 -8.69 18.35
N LYS A 14 10.43 -9.83 18.78
CA LYS A 14 9.78 -9.94 20.09
C LYS A 14 10.73 -9.69 21.25
N LYS A 15 11.98 -10.18 21.19
CA LYS A 15 12.94 -10.09 22.30
C LYS A 15 13.68 -8.76 22.36
N GLU A 16 13.83 -8.10 21.22
CA GLU A 16 14.62 -6.87 21.10
C GLU A 16 13.64 -5.70 20.94
N TYR A 17 13.25 -5.39 19.71
CA TYR A 17 12.45 -4.20 19.39
C TYR A 17 11.15 -4.09 20.20
N PHE A 18 10.41 -5.17 20.36
CA PHE A 18 9.15 -5.13 21.13
C PHE A 18 9.39 -4.86 22.62
N GLU A 19 10.40 -5.48 23.24
CA GLU A 19 10.69 -5.24 24.66
C GLU A 19 11.23 -3.82 24.89
N GLU A 20 12.09 -3.33 24.01
CA GLU A 20 12.58 -1.93 24.02
C GLU A 20 11.42 -0.91 23.90
N ASN A 21 10.41 -1.24 23.09
CA ASN A 21 9.26 -0.38 22.81
C ASN A 21 7.98 -0.84 23.53
N ARG A 22 8.10 -1.63 24.59
CA ARG A 22 6.95 -2.31 25.22
C ARG A 22 5.88 -1.36 25.70
N LYS A 23 6.29 -0.22 26.27
CA LYS A 23 5.37 0.83 26.73
C LYS A 23 4.51 1.36 25.58
N LEU A 24 5.13 1.66 24.43
CA LEU A 24 4.43 2.15 23.23
C LEU A 24 3.37 1.14 22.77
N PHE A 25 3.74 -0.13 22.60
CA PHE A 25 2.80 -1.16 22.16
C PHE A 25 1.66 -1.38 23.15
N LEU A 26 1.94 -1.40 24.46
CA LEU A 26 0.90 -1.55 25.47
C LEU A 26 -0.05 -0.35 25.50
N ASP A 27 0.47 0.87 25.29
CA ASP A 27 -0.36 2.06 25.18
C ASP A 27 -1.26 2.00 23.93
N LEU A 28 -0.75 1.59 22.77
CA LEU A 28 -1.54 1.41 21.54
C LEU A 28 -2.66 0.39 21.71
N VAL A 29 -2.41 -0.72 22.42
CA VAL A 29 -3.45 -1.72 22.72
C VAL A 29 -4.51 -1.15 23.66
N LYS A 30 -4.10 -0.44 24.71
CA LYS A 30 -5.03 0.08 25.74
C LYS A 30 -5.86 1.27 25.26
N LYS A 31 -5.25 2.16 24.48
CA LYS A 31 -5.82 3.44 24.10
C LYS A 31 -6.34 3.45 22.65
N GLY A 32 -5.99 2.44 21.85
CA GLY A 32 -6.25 2.41 20.43
C GLY A 32 -5.18 3.14 19.61
N GLN A 33 -5.31 3.04 18.29
CA GLN A 33 -4.46 3.76 17.34
C GLN A 33 -4.99 5.18 17.06
N ASN A 34 -4.10 6.11 16.75
CA ASN A 34 -4.45 7.45 16.29
C ASN A 34 -3.46 7.93 15.20
N PRO A 35 -3.46 7.29 14.03
CA PRO A 35 -2.51 7.59 12.97
C PRO A 35 -2.72 8.99 12.39
N LYS A 36 -1.63 9.62 11.97
CA LYS A 36 -1.64 10.97 11.40
C LYS A 36 -1.91 11.00 9.91
N ALA A 37 -1.61 9.89 9.22
CA ALA A 37 -1.83 9.76 7.80
C ALA A 37 -2.29 8.37 7.41
N LEU A 38 -3.14 8.30 6.39
CA LEU A 38 -3.28 7.12 5.54
C LEU A 38 -2.16 7.13 4.49
N PHE A 39 -1.31 6.11 4.51
CA PHE A 39 -0.28 5.89 3.50
C PHE A 39 -0.71 4.79 2.52
N ILE A 40 -0.93 5.15 1.26
CA ILE A 40 -1.26 4.24 0.17
C ILE A 40 0.02 4.00 -0.65
N GLY A 41 0.57 2.78 -0.54
CA GLY A 41 1.85 2.41 -1.19
C GLY A 41 1.74 1.15 -2.04
N CYS A 42 2.77 0.88 -2.84
CA CYS A 42 2.78 -0.32 -3.68
C CYS A 42 3.08 -1.57 -2.86
N SER A 43 2.54 -2.72 -3.22
CA SER A 43 2.89 -4.04 -2.65
C SER A 43 4.33 -4.49 -2.96
N ASP A 44 5.06 -3.73 -3.78
CA ASP A 44 6.48 -3.95 -4.07
C ASP A 44 7.32 -4.14 -2.80
N SER A 45 8.06 -5.25 -2.72
CA SER A 45 8.80 -5.63 -1.51
C SER A 45 9.91 -4.65 -1.12
N ARG A 46 10.28 -3.71 -2.00
CA ARG A 46 11.26 -2.64 -1.75
C ARG A 46 10.63 -1.42 -1.06
N VAL A 47 9.31 -1.28 -1.12
CA VAL A 47 8.57 -0.16 -0.52
C VAL A 47 8.17 -0.52 0.91
N ILE A 48 8.76 0.16 1.89
CA ILE A 48 8.51 -0.07 3.32
C ILE A 48 8.12 1.27 3.94
N PRO A 49 6.81 1.61 4.05
CA PRO A 49 6.35 2.94 4.43
C PRO A 49 7.02 3.48 5.70
N ASN A 50 6.91 2.77 6.83
CA ASN A 50 7.50 3.18 8.10
C ASN A 50 9.02 3.40 8.04
N LEU A 51 9.74 2.63 7.22
CA LEU A 51 11.19 2.79 7.09
C LEU A 51 11.54 4.06 6.31
N ILE A 52 10.78 4.36 5.24
CA ILE A 52 10.99 5.52 4.37
C ILE A 52 10.64 6.81 5.12
N THR A 53 9.55 6.80 5.88
CA THR A 53 9.06 7.99 6.60
C THR A 53 9.64 8.14 8.01
N LYS A 54 10.41 7.15 8.50
CA LYS A 54 10.87 7.07 9.89
C LYS A 54 9.72 7.17 10.90
N SER A 55 8.60 6.52 10.59
CA SER A 55 7.39 6.54 11.41
C SER A 55 7.34 5.36 12.37
N ASP A 56 6.90 5.64 13.59
CA ASP A 56 6.75 4.65 14.64
C ASP A 56 5.44 3.84 14.49
N PRO A 57 5.31 2.71 15.20
CA PRO A 57 4.04 2.01 15.32
C PRO A 57 2.92 2.95 15.76
N GLY A 58 1.83 2.99 14.99
CA GLY A 58 0.66 3.82 15.26
C GLY A 58 0.63 5.16 14.53
N ASP A 59 1.73 5.61 13.90
CA ASP A 59 1.77 6.88 13.17
C ASP A 59 1.06 6.84 11.81
N LEU A 60 1.11 5.68 11.13
CA LEU A 60 0.57 5.49 9.79
C LEU A 60 -0.51 4.41 9.80
N PHE A 61 -1.63 4.69 9.13
CA PHE A 61 -2.57 3.69 8.68
C PHE A 61 -2.19 3.31 7.24
N VAL A 62 -1.84 2.05 6.98
CA VAL A 62 -1.16 1.67 5.73
C VAL A 62 -2.07 0.81 4.85
N LEU A 63 -2.30 1.24 3.62
CA LEU A 63 -2.89 0.43 2.56
C LEU A 63 -1.82 0.11 1.51
N ARG A 64 -1.69 -1.15 1.11
CA ARG A 64 -0.79 -1.56 0.03
C ARG A 64 -1.50 -2.41 -1.00
N ASN A 65 -1.36 -2.03 -2.26
CA ASN A 65 -1.87 -2.78 -3.41
C ASN A 65 -0.89 -2.70 -4.60
N VAL A 66 -1.18 -3.42 -5.68
CA VAL A 66 -0.32 -3.42 -6.86
C VAL A 66 -0.37 -2.05 -7.54
N GLY A 67 0.76 -1.35 -7.61
CA GLY A 67 0.84 -0.04 -8.27
C GLY A 67 0.31 1.14 -7.47
N ASN A 68 -0.02 0.98 -6.18
CA ASN A 68 -0.56 2.04 -5.31
C ASN A 68 -1.75 2.79 -5.93
N PHE A 69 -2.57 2.09 -6.70
CA PHE A 69 -3.73 2.68 -7.38
C PHE A 69 -4.89 2.87 -6.41
N VAL A 70 -5.61 3.97 -6.64
CA VAL A 70 -6.85 4.29 -5.94
C VAL A 70 -7.96 4.25 -6.98
N PRO A 71 -8.82 3.22 -6.97
CA PRO A 71 -9.96 3.16 -7.87
C PRO A 71 -10.93 4.33 -7.61
N PRO A 72 -11.67 4.79 -8.64
CA PRO A 72 -12.79 5.71 -8.43
C PRO A 72 -13.82 5.15 -7.46
N PHE A 73 -14.48 6.03 -6.71
CA PHE A 73 -15.57 5.63 -5.82
C PHE A 73 -16.73 5.00 -6.59
N LYS A 74 -17.28 3.92 -6.05
CA LYS A 74 -18.48 3.26 -6.55
C LYS A 74 -19.38 2.92 -5.37
N ALA A 75 -20.59 3.48 -5.36
CA ALA A 75 -21.59 3.24 -4.30
C ALA A 75 -22.37 1.94 -4.56
N ASP A 76 -21.69 0.80 -4.46
CA ASP A 76 -22.34 -0.52 -4.46
C ASP A 76 -21.98 -1.29 -3.18
N LEU A 77 -22.48 -2.53 -3.07
CA LEU A 77 -22.27 -3.39 -1.90
C LEU A 77 -21.18 -4.45 -2.14
N GLU A 78 -20.31 -4.24 -3.12
CA GLU A 78 -19.20 -5.16 -3.40
C GLU A 78 -18.03 -4.96 -2.40
N PHE A 79 -17.10 -5.90 -2.41
CA PHE A 79 -15.95 -5.89 -1.50
C PHE A 79 -14.82 -4.95 -1.97
N HIS A 80 -14.91 -3.67 -1.62
CA HIS A 80 -13.93 -2.64 -2.00
C HIS A 80 -12.87 -2.37 -0.94
N ALA A 81 -11.80 -3.17 -0.93
CA ALA A 81 -10.73 -3.02 0.06
C ALA A 81 -10.12 -1.60 0.13
N THR A 82 -9.87 -0.95 -1.01
CA THR A 82 -9.33 0.41 -1.05
C THR A 82 -10.31 1.45 -0.51
N ALA A 83 -11.59 1.39 -0.91
CA ALA A 83 -12.60 2.33 -0.44
C ALA A 83 -12.84 2.16 1.07
N ALA A 84 -13.00 0.92 1.54
CA ALA A 84 -13.17 0.63 2.96
C ALA A 84 -12.00 1.12 3.82
N ALA A 85 -10.75 0.98 3.33
CA ALA A 85 -9.58 1.51 4.03
C ALA A 85 -9.57 3.04 4.10
N ILE A 86 -9.93 3.73 3.01
CA ILE A 86 -10.04 5.19 2.98
C ILE A 86 -11.17 5.66 3.91
N GLU A 87 -12.34 5.04 3.84
CA GLU A 87 -13.49 5.35 4.69
C GLU A 87 -13.15 5.17 6.17
N TYR A 88 -12.51 4.06 6.54
CA TYR A 88 -12.10 3.83 7.92
C TYR A 88 -11.07 4.87 8.39
N ALA A 89 -10.06 5.17 7.56
CA ALA A 89 -9.05 6.16 7.89
C ALA A 89 -9.64 7.55 8.11
N VAL A 90 -10.52 8.00 7.20
CA VAL A 90 -11.09 9.34 7.20
C VAL A 90 -12.24 9.45 8.21
N SER A 91 -13.20 8.53 8.18
CA SER A 91 -14.43 8.63 8.94
C SER A 91 -14.32 8.09 10.36
N VAL A 92 -13.47 7.09 10.60
CA VAL A 92 -13.31 6.47 11.93
C VAL A 92 -12.04 6.97 12.62
N LEU A 93 -10.88 6.85 11.97
CA LEU A 93 -9.60 7.24 12.56
C LEU A 93 -9.31 8.75 12.48
N LYS A 94 -10.07 9.49 11.67
CA LYS A 94 -9.93 10.94 11.48
C LYS A 94 -8.51 11.36 11.11
N VAL A 95 -7.85 10.59 10.23
CA VAL A 95 -6.51 10.94 9.74
C VAL A 95 -6.52 12.33 9.09
N GLU A 96 -5.46 13.10 9.33
CA GLU A 96 -5.34 14.47 8.83
C GLU A 96 -4.86 14.50 7.37
N ASN A 97 -4.13 13.46 6.94
CA ASN A 97 -3.46 13.41 5.65
C ASN A 97 -3.69 12.08 4.93
N ILE A 98 -3.74 12.13 3.60
CA ILE A 98 -3.69 10.95 2.73
C ILE A 98 -2.49 11.10 1.80
N ILE A 99 -1.61 10.10 1.79
CA ILE A 99 -0.40 10.08 0.98
C ILE A 99 -0.52 8.94 -0.01
N VAL A 100 -0.52 9.26 -1.31
CA VAL A 100 -0.36 8.27 -2.39
C VAL A 100 1.09 8.26 -2.83
N CYS A 101 1.81 7.19 -2.49
CA CYS A 101 3.26 7.12 -2.71
C CYS A 101 3.58 6.13 -3.84
N GLY A 102 3.93 6.69 -5.00
CA GLY A 102 4.56 5.96 -6.11
C GLY A 102 6.02 5.61 -5.81
N HIS A 103 6.64 4.83 -6.69
CA HIS A 103 8.07 4.50 -6.59
C HIS A 103 8.69 4.22 -7.96
N SER A 104 10.01 4.33 -8.04
CA SER A 104 10.76 4.01 -9.25
C SER A 104 10.68 2.52 -9.60
N TYR A 105 10.70 2.21 -10.90
CA TYR A 105 10.66 0.85 -11.44
C TYR A 105 9.50 0.02 -10.88
N CYS A 106 8.32 0.61 -10.81
CA CYS A 106 7.11 -0.09 -10.40
C CYS A 106 6.67 -1.08 -11.48
N GLY A 107 6.61 -2.37 -11.13
CA GLY A 107 6.19 -3.42 -12.06
C GLY A 107 4.75 -3.24 -12.57
N ALA A 108 3.85 -2.67 -11.74
CA ALA A 108 2.48 -2.37 -12.19
C ALA A 108 2.47 -1.29 -13.28
N CYS A 109 3.23 -0.20 -13.07
CA CYS A 109 3.36 0.88 -14.06
C CYS A 109 4.06 0.39 -15.32
N GLU A 110 5.10 -0.44 -15.20
CA GLU A 110 5.77 -1.06 -16.35
C GLU A 110 4.81 -1.92 -17.17
N SER A 111 3.97 -2.73 -16.50
CA SER A 111 2.98 -3.58 -17.17
C SER A 111 1.91 -2.82 -17.93
N LEU A 112 1.67 -1.52 -17.65
CA LEU A 112 0.74 -0.71 -18.45
C LEU A 112 1.21 -0.56 -19.92
N TYR A 113 2.50 -0.75 -20.19
CA TYR A 113 3.10 -0.63 -21.52
C TYR A 113 3.31 -1.98 -22.21
N LYS A 114 2.86 -3.08 -21.61
CA LYS A 114 3.01 -4.43 -22.14
C LYS A 114 1.64 -5.00 -22.49
N GLU A 115 1.61 -5.91 -23.47
CA GLU A 115 0.44 -6.76 -23.66
C GLU A 115 0.35 -7.76 -22.51
N ILE A 116 -0.85 -7.90 -21.95
CA ILE A 116 -1.13 -8.85 -20.89
C ILE A 116 -1.98 -9.98 -21.50
N PRO A 117 -1.51 -11.24 -21.45
CA PRO A 117 -2.25 -12.37 -21.98
C PRO A 117 -3.68 -12.44 -21.43
N ASP A 118 -4.61 -12.88 -22.27
CA ASP A 118 -6.00 -13.11 -21.88
C ASP A 118 -6.16 -14.50 -21.25
N GLU A 119 -5.55 -14.65 -20.07
CA GLU A 119 -5.49 -15.88 -19.30
C GLU A 119 -6.32 -15.76 -18.03
N LEU A 120 -7.00 -16.84 -17.62
CA LEU A 120 -7.88 -16.86 -16.45
C LEU A 120 -7.11 -16.49 -15.17
N GLU A 121 -5.85 -16.86 -15.11
CA GLU A 121 -4.90 -16.62 -14.03
C GLU A 121 -4.56 -15.13 -13.85
N LEU A 122 -4.76 -14.32 -14.91
CA LEU A 122 -4.39 -12.90 -14.95
C LEU A 122 -5.61 -11.96 -14.95
N ILE A 123 -6.84 -12.47 -14.89
CA ILE A 123 -8.06 -11.65 -15.02
C ILE A 123 -8.11 -10.48 -14.04
N HIS A 124 -7.70 -10.71 -12.79
CA HIS A 124 -7.79 -9.69 -11.74
C HIS A 124 -6.73 -8.61 -11.92
N ILE A 125 -5.49 -8.98 -12.26
CA ILE A 125 -4.43 -8.00 -12.48
C ILE A 125 -4.68 -7.20 -13.76
N LYS A 126 -5.14 -7.85 -14.83
CA LYS A 126 -5.51 -7.19 -16.08
C LYS A 126 -6.60 -6.15 -15.85
N LYS A 127 -7.67 -6.53 -15.13
CA LYS A 127 -8.74 -5.60 -14.76
C LYS A 127 -8.25 -4.47 -13.85
N TRP A 128 -7.41 -4.78 -12.87
CA TRP A 128 -6.86 -3.80 -11.93
C TRP A 128 -6.01 -2.73 -12.62
N LEU A 129 -5.20 -3.12 -13.60
CA LEU A 129 -4.31 -2.20 -14.30
C LEU A 129 -5.06 -1.18 -15.18
N GLU A 130 -6.33 -1.42 -15.53
CA GLU A 130 -7.16 -0.42 -16.23
C GLU A 130 -7.25 0.91 -15.48
N ILE A 131 -7.12 0.90 -14.15
CA ILE A 131 -7.11 2.12 -13.32
C ILE A 131 -5.95 3.05 -13.72
N GLY A 132 -4.83 2.49 -14.18
CA GLY A 132 -3.63 3.23 -14.56
C GLY A 132 -3.62 3.76 -15.99
N TYR A 133 -4.55 3.32 -16.86
CA TYR A 133 -4.56 3.71 -18.28
C TYR A 133 -4.66 5.22 -18.51
N PRO A 134 -5.53 5.97 -17.81
CA PRO A 134 -5.58 7.43 -17.97
C PRO A 134 -4.24 8.10 -17.66
N ALA A 135 -3.51 7.62 -16.65
CA ALA A 135 -2.20 8.15 -16.29
C ALA A 135 -1.12 7.81 -17.34
N LYS A 136 -1.15 6.59 -17.91
CA LYS A 136 -0.31 6.22 -19.05
C LYS A 136 -0.57 7.12 -20.25
N ASP A 137 -1.84 7.35 -20.59
CA ASP A 137 -2.19 8.18 -21.75
C ASP A 137 -1.69 9.62 -21.58
N ILE A 138 -1.80 10.18 -20.37
CA ILE A 138 -1.22 11.49 -20.05
C ILE A 138 0.30 11.45 -20.20
N ALA A 139 0.97 10.44 -19.65
CA ALA A 139 2.43 10.33 -19.73
C ALA A 139 2.93 10.22 -21.18
N LEU A 140 2.26 9.45 -22.04
CA LEU A 140 2.59 9.32 -23.46
C LEU A 140 2.42 10.64 -24.22
N ARG A 141 1.41 11.44 -23.87
CA ARG A 141 1.20 12.76 -24.49
C ARG A 141 2.26 13.78 -24.06
N GLU A 142 2.61 13.80 -22.77
CA GLU A 142 3.50 14.81 -22.19
C GLU A 142 4.99 14.52 -22.46
N VAL A 143 5.37 13.24 -22.48
CA VAL A 143 6.79 12.82 -22.55
C VAL A 143 7.13 12.19 -23.91
N GLY A 144 6.13 11.82 -24.71
CA GLY A 144 6.30 11.04 -25.93
C GLY A 144 6.53 9.55 -25.65
N GLU A 145 6.54 8.73 -26.70
CA GLU A 145 7.07 7.38 -26.62
C GLU A 145 8.59 7.47 -26.45
N LYS A 146 9.13 6.89 -25.37
CA LYS A 146 10.57 6.68 -25.28
C LYS A 146 10.91 5.47 -26.15
N GLU A 147 11.74 5.69 -27.17
CA GLU A 147 12.38 4.65 -28.00
C GLU A 147 13.05 3.57 -27.13
#